data_AF-A0A6V8ISM3-F1
#
_entry.id   AF-A0A6V8ISM3-F1
#
_cell.length_a   1.000
_cell.length_b   1.000
_cell.length_c   1.000
_cell.angle_alpha   90.00
_cell.angle_beta   90.00
_cell.angle_gamma   90.00
#
_symmetry.space_group_name_H-M   'P 1'
#
loop_
_entity.id
_entity.type
_entity.pdbx_description
1 polymer ?
#
loop_
_entity_poly.entity_id
_entity_poly.type
_entity_poly.pdbx_seq_one_letter_code
_entity_poly.pdbx_strand_id
1 'polypeptide(L)'
;MTRPLPASLTSIRTRDGFNRFLATHIYPDIHDQARSLRVRIQNCRNLAAQAEQGLDLRMAEIWDGNALALEDELARLLSANLLPEDVPEIPPRPSAICPSLAAEIKASRQHTSQQNWYQRQIDKLRALTYLPPQENASC
;
A
#
# COMPACT_ATOMS: atom_id res chain seq x y z
N MET A 1 19.17 7.39 -6.37
CA MET A 1 18.42 8.08 -7.44
C MET A 1 17.06 8.45 -6.88
N THR A 2 16.89 9.71 -6.50
CA THR A 2 15.66 10.24 -5.88
C THR A 2 14.64 10.46 -6.98
N ARG A 3 13.56 9.67 -7.00
CA ARG A 3 12.48 9.79 -8.00
C ARG A 3 11.90 11.21 -7.91
N PRO A 4 11.85 11.99 -9.01
CA PRO A 4 11.29 13.32 -8.97
C PRO A 4 9.82 13.22 -8.55
N LEU A 5 9.44 14.02 -7.55
CA LEU A 5 8.07 14.08 -7.09
C LEU A 5 7.16 14.50 -8.26
N PRO A 6 6.00 13.87 -8.46
CA PRO A 6 5.12 14.19 -9.58
C PRO A 6 4.72 15.68 -9.56
N ALA A 7 4.53 16.26 -10.74
CA ALA A 7 4.15 17.66 -10.97
C ALA A 7 2.81 18.06 -10.31
N SER A 8 2.12 17.14 -9.63
CA SER A 8 0.95 17.37 -8.80
C SER A 8 1.27 18.17 -7.52
N LEU A 9 2.52 18.22 -7.04
CA LEU A 9 2.86 18.94 -5.81
C LEU A 9 2.93 20.47 -5.95
N THR A 10 3.09 21.03 -7.15
CA THR A 10 3.01 22.49 -7.34
C THR A 10 1.61 23.04 -7.04
N SER A 11 0.57 22.20 -7.17
CA SER A 11 -0.81 22.56 -6.83
C SER A 11 -1.01 22.76 -5.32
N ILE A 12 -0.16 22.18 -4.47
CA ILE A 12 -0.33 22.25 -3.01
C ILE A 12 0.04 23.63 -2.44
N ARG A 13 0.66 24.52 -3.22
CA ARG A 13 1.08 25.84 -2.73
C ARG A 13 -0.10 26.73 -2.32
N THR A 14 -1.23 26.64 -3.01
CA THR A 14 -2.45 27.41 -2.66
C THR A 14 -3.39 26.59 -1.79
N ARG A 15 -4.20 27.27 -0.95
CA ARG A 15 -5.21 26.60 -0.11
C ARG A 15 -6.17 25.75 -0.94
N ASP A 16 -6.62 26.28 -2.07
CA ASP A 16 -7.57 25.60 -2.95
C ASP A 16 -6.94 24.43 -3.70
N GLY A 17 -5.67 24.55 -4.11
CA GLY A 17 -4.98 23.45 -4.75
C GLY A 17 -4.67 22.31 -3.78
N PHE A 18 -4.39 22.62 -2.51
CA PHE A 18 -4.28 21.60 -1.46
C PHE A 18 -5.59 20.90 -1.14
N ASN A 19 -6.68 21.66 -1.01
CA ASN A 19 -7.99 21.07 -0.79
C ASN A 19 -8.40 20.16 -1.94
N ARG A 20 -8.09 20.55 -3.19
CA ARG A 20 -8.26 19.69 -4.36
C ARG A 20 -7.40 18.44 -4.28
N PHE A 21 -6.13 18.57 -3.93
CA PHE A 21 -5.24 17.42 -3.76
C PHE A 21 -5.78 16.43 -2.71
N LEU A 22 -6.22 16.92 -1.55
CA LEU A 22 -6.83 16.08 -0.52
C LEU A 22 -8.07 15.36 -1.05
N ALA A 23 -8.97 16.09 -1.73
CA ALA A 23 -10.21 15.52 -2.26
C ALA A 23 -9.97 14.45 -3.34
N THR A 24 -8.94 14.60 -4.17
CA THR A 24 -8.68 13.70 -5.29
C THR A 24 -7.81 12.50 -4.89
N HIS A 25 -6.88 12.65 -3.95
CA HIS A 25 -5.79 11.69 -3.75
C HIS A 25 -5.66 11.13 -2.34
N ILE A 26 -6.44 11.61 -1.36
CA ILE A 26 -6.26 11.25 0.05
C ILE A 26 -7.59 10.79 0.66
N TYR A 27 -7.54 9.79 1.53
CA TYR A 27 -8.71 9.33 2.29
C TYR A 27 -9.36 10.47 3.10
N PRO A 28 -10.71 10.61 3.07
CA PRO A 28 -11.43 11.70 3.74
C PRO A 28 -11.14 11.85 5.23
N ASP A 29 -10.95 10.73 5.95
CA ASP A 29 -10.71 10.69 7.39
C ASP A 29 -9.45 11.47 7.82
N ILE A 30 -8.53 11.70 6.88
CA ILE A 30 -7.25 12.35 7.12
C ILE A 30 -7.28 13.83 6.74
N HIS A 31 -8.33 14.30 6.07
CA HIS A 31 -8.38 15.66 5.51
C HIS A 31 -8.28 16.74 6.59
N ASP A 32 -8.99 16.57 7.71
CA ASP A 32 -8.98 17.57 8.78
C ASP A 32 -7.65 17.63 9.51
N GLN A 33 -7.01 16.47 9.72
CA GLN A 33 -5.67 16.41 10.28
C GLN A 33 -4.65 17.08 9.35
N ALA A 34 -4.72 16.81 8.04
CA ALA A 34 -3.85 17.41 7.04
C ALA A 34 -4.05 18.94 6.95
N ARG A 35 -5.30 19.43 7.02
CA ARG A 35 -5.61 20.87 7.08
C ARG A 35 -5.06 21.52 8.35
N SER A 36 -5.22 20.87 9.49
CA SER A 36 -4.71 21.34 10.78
C SER A 36 -3.20 21.51 10.75
N LEU A 37 -2.46 20.50 10.25
CA LEU A 37 -1.01 20.58 10.08
C LEU A 37 -0.61 21.73 9.16
N ARG A 38 -1.29 21.90 8.03
CA ARG A 38 -1.03 23.02 7.11
C ARG A 38 -1.22 24.39 7.76
N VAL A 39 -2.27 24.57 8.56
CA VAL A 39 -2.50 25.83 9.30
C VAL A 39 -1.37 26.06 10.31
N ARG A 40 -0.96 25.03 11.05
CA ARG A 40 0.15 25.13 12.01
C ARG A 40 1.47 25.50 11.32
N ILE A 41 1.79 24.89 10.18
CA ILE A 41 2.99 25.24 9.38
C ILE A 41 2.95 26.72 8.99
N GLN A 42 1.82 27.20 8.48
CA GLN A 42 1.68 28.61 8.09
C GLN A 42 1.83 29.54 9.30
N ASN A 43 1.28 29.17 10.46
CA ASN A 43 1.43 29.95 11.69
C ASN A 43 2.88 30.00 12.14
N CYS A 44 3.61 28.88 12.12
CA CYS A 44 5.04 28.85 12.44
C CYS A 44 5.85 29.76 11.51
N ARG A 45 5.61 29.71 10.19
CA ARG A 45 6.26 30.60 9.22
C ARG A 45 5.95 32.08 9.45
N ASN A 46 4.71 32.39 9.80
CA ASN A 46 4.32 33.77 10.13
C ASN A 46 5.04 34.25 11.41
N LEU A 47 5.17 33.38 12.42
CA LEU A 47 5.89 33.70 13.65
C LEU A 47 7.40 33.84 13.42
N ALA A 48 7.98 33.03 12.53
CA ALA A 48 9.38 33.16 12.12
C ALA A 48 9.62 34.53 11.47
N ALA A 49 8.80 34.91 10.49
CA ALA A 49 8.88 36.21 9.83
C ALA A 49 8.70 37.40 10.79
N GLN A 50 7.82 37.27 11.79
CA GLN A 50 7.66 38.29 12.84
C GLN A 50 8.91 38.40 13.72
N ALA A 51 9.52 37.28 14.08
CA ALA A 51 10.75 37.26 14.87
C ALA A 51 11.94 37.87 14.09
N GLU A 52 12.06 37.58 12.80
CA GLU A 52 13.06 38.20 11.92
C GLU A 52 12.88 39.72 11.85
N GLN A 53 11.65 40.21 11.69
CA GLN A 53 11.35 41.64 11.70
C GLN A 53 11.68 42.29 13.05
N GLY A 54 11.50 41.56 14.14
CA GLY A 54 11.89 41.96 15.49
C GLY A 54 13.38 41.82 15.78
N LEU A 55 14.21 41.42 14.80
CA LEU A 55 15.64 41.13 14.93
C LEU A 55 15.98 40.00 15.93
N ASP A 56 14.99 39.16 16.29
CA ASP A 56 15.20 37.97 17.10
C ASP A 56 15.41 36.74 16.20
N LEU A 57 16.61 36.67 15.63
CA LEU A 57 17.00 35.62 14.67
C LEU A 57 16.95 34.22 15.29
N ARG A 58 17.24 34.10 16.59
CA ARG A 58 17.18 32.81 17.29
C ARG A 58 15.75 32.30 17.37
N MET A 59 14.79 33.16 17.70
CA MET A 59 13.39 32.77 17.70
C MET A 59 12.87 32.49 16.30
N ALA A 60 13.35 33.22 15.28
CA ALA A 60 13.02 32.91 13.90
C ALA A 60 13.46 31.49 13.51
N GLU A 61 14.70 31.12 13.79
CA GLU A 61 15.23 29.77 13.54
C GLU A 61 14.43 28.67 14.28
N ILE A 62 14.01 28.93 15.51
CA ILE A 62 13.18 27.99 16.28
C ILE A 62 11.82 27.79 15.60
N TRP A 63 11.17 28.88 15.19
CA TRP A 63 9.88 28.80 14.51
C TRP A 63 9.96 28.12 13.15
N ASP A 64 11.02 28.38 12.39
CA ASP A 64 11.27 27.70 11.12
C ASP A 64 11.59 26.22 11.31
N GLY A 65 12.39 25.86 12.32
CA GLY A 65 12.64 24.45 12.68
C GLY A 65 11.34 23.72 13.02
N ASN A 66 10.42 24.37 13.74
CA ASN A 66 9.10 23.81 14.02
C ASN A 66 8.24 23.69 12.75
N ALA A 67 8.30 24.66 11.83
CA ALA A 67 7.59 24.58 10.56
C ALA A 67 8.08 23.38 9.73
N LEU A 68 9.39 23.17 9.66
CA LEU A 68 10.00 22.03 8.95
C LEU A 68 9.56 20.68 9.55
N ALA A 69 9.59 20.55 10.88
CA ALA A 69 9.15 19.32 11.54
C ALA A 69 7.67 18.98 11.23
N LEU A 70 6.81 20.00 11.15
CA LEU A 70 5.41 19.84 10.77
C LEU A 70 5.23 19.51 9.28
N GLU A 71 6.11 20.03 8.41
CA GLU A 71 6.12 19.65 6.99
C GLU A 71 6.48 18.18 6.79
N ASP A 72 7.46 17.68 7.54
CA ASP A 72 7.82 16.26 7.54
C ASP A 72 6.68 15.38 8.08
N GLU A 73 5.98 15.83 9.12
CA GLU A 73 4.79 15.15 9.62
C GLU A 73 3.66 15.12 8.59
N LEU A 74 3.40 16.25 7.92
CA LEU A 74 2.41 16.35 6.86
C LEU A 74 2.77 15.44 5.67
N ALA A 75 4.03 15.42 5.25
CA ALA A 75 4.50 14.56 4.16
C ALA A 75 4.32 13.07 4.51
N ARG A 76 4.64 12.66 5.73
CA ARG A 76 4.41 11.28 6.22
C ARG A 76 2.92 10.94 6.26
N LEU A 77 2.08 11.85 6.77
CA LEU A 77 0.64 11.64 6.83
C LEU A 77 0.03 11.46 5.44
N LEU A 78 0.39 12.33 4.48
CA LEU A 78 -0.13 12.25 3.12
C LEU A 78 0.33 10.99 2.40
N SER A 79 1.62 10.66 2.49
CA SER A 79 2.18 9.47 1.82
C SER A 79 1.62 8.15 2.37
N ALA A 80 1.32 8.07 3.67
CA ALA A 80 0.70 6.90 4.28
C ALA A 80 -0.78 6.71 3.87
N ASN A 81 -1.45 7.77 3.40
CA ASN A 81 -2.88 7.79 3.15
C ASN A 81 -3.25 8.17 1.71
N LEU A 82 -2.33 7.92 0.77
CA LEU A 82 -2.62 8.03 -0.66
C LEU A 82 -3.68 6.99 -1.06
N LEU A 83 -4.68 7.46 -1.78
CA LEU A 83 -5.61 6.57 -2.48
C LEU A 83 -4.80 5.73 -3.49
N PRO A 84 -5.16 4.45 -3.69
CA PRO A 84 -4.57 3.64 -4.75
C PRO A 84 -4.69 4.40 -6.07
N GLU A 85 -3.59 4.53 -6.82
CA GLU A 85 -3.68 5.04 -8.18
C GLU A 85 -4.63 4.13 -8.96
N ASP A 86 -5.60 4.73 -9.66
CA ASP A 86 -6.41 4.02 -10.64
C ASP A 86 -5.43 3.38 -11.62
N VAL A 87 -5.22 2.07 -11.47
CA VAL A 87 -4.44 1.29 -12.42
C VAL A 87 -5.13 1.50 -13.76
N PRO A 88 -4.45 2.04 -14.79
CA PRO A 88 -5.04 2.11 -16.12
C PRO A 88 -5.55 0.71 -16.43
N GLU A 89 -6.85 0.61 -16.70
CA GLU A 89 -7.56 -0.66 -16.89
C GLU A 89 -6.63 -1.65 -17.57
N ILE A 90 -6.35 -2.78 -16.91
CA ILE A 90 -5.64 -3.89 -17.53
C ILE A 90 -6.22 -4.02 -18.94
N PRO A 91 -5.43 -3.86 -20.01
CA PRO A 91 -5.98 -3.83 -21.36
C PRO A 91 -6.86 -5.07 -21.50
N PRO A 92 -8.09 -4.93 -22.04
CA PRO A 92 -9.03 -6.02 -22.09
C PRO A 92 -8.31 -7.23 -22.66
N ARG A 93 -8.35 -8.33 -21.91
CA ARG A 93 -7.64 -9.57 -22.23
C ARG A 93 -7.86 -9.84 -23.72
N PRO A 94 -6.81 -9.91 -24.57
CA PRO A 94 -7.02 -10.18 -25.98
C PRO A 94 -7.86 -11.45 -26.08
N SER A 95 -8.99 -11.35 -26.79
CA SER A 95 -10.04 -12.37 -26.89
C SER A 95 -9.61 -13.65 -27.62
N ALA A 96 -8.30 -13.88 -27.74
CA ALA A 96 -7.72 -15.11 -28.22
C ALA A 96 -7.05 -15.81 -27.05
N ILE A 97 -7.84 -16.55 -26.27
CA ILE A 97 -7.28 -17.75 -25.63
C ILE A 97 -6.82 -18.62 -26.79
N CYS A 98 -5.52 -18.64 -27.07
CA CYS A 98 -4.93 -19.66 -27.92
C CYS A 98 -5.41 -21.02 -27.35
N PRO A 99 -6.22 -21.80 -28.09
CA PRO A 99 -6.80 -23.03 -27.57
C PRO A 99 -5.73 -24.02 -27.08
N SER A 100 -4.47 -23.87 -27.51
CA SER A 100 -3.32 -24.63 -27.03
C SER A 100 -3.00 -24.40 -25.54
N LEU A 101 -2.99 -23.15 -25.05
CA LEU A 101 -2.59 -22.85 -23.67
C LEU A 101 -3.68 -23.28 -22.67
N ALA A 102 -4.95 -23.16 -23.04
CA ALA A 102 -6.06 -23.66 -22.23
C ALA A 102 -6.11 -25.20 -22.18
N ALA A 103 -5.72 -25.87 -23.27
CA ALA A 103 -5.58 -27.32 -23.31
C ALA A 103 -4.40 -27.80 -22.45
N GLU A 104 -3.26 -27.11 -22.47
CA GLU A 104 -2.10 -27.40 -21.62
C GLU A 104 -2.41 -27.26 -20.13
N ILE A 105 -3.10 -26.17 -19.73
CA ILE A 105 -3.48 -25.96 -18.33
C ILE A 105 -4.50 -27.01 -17.87
N LYS A 106 -5.47 -27.40 -18.72
CA LYS A 106 -6.42 -28.48 -18.41
C LYS A 106 -5.73 -29.83 -18.30
N ALA A 107 -4.82 -30.16 -19.22
CA ALA A 107 -4.05 -31.40 -19.21
C ALA A 107 -3.17 -31.49 -17.95
N SER A 108 -2.51 -30.38 -17.58
CA SER A 108 -1.66 -30.32 -16.38
C SER A 108 -2.46 -30.49 -15.08
N ARG A 109 -3.66 -29.89 -14.99
CA ARG A 109 -4.58 -30.06 -13.84
C ARG A 109 -5.21 -31.45 -13.77
N GLN A 110 -5.53 -32.05 -14.92
CA GLN A 110 -6.03 -33.43 -14.97
C GLN A 110 -4.96 -34.42 -14.51
N HIS A 111 -3.72 -34.24 -14.97
CA HIS A 111 -2.58 -35.08 -14.58
C HIS A 111 -2.33 -35.04 -13.07
N THR A 112 -2.34 -33.85 -12.43
CA THR A 112 -2.17 -33.75 -10.97
C THR A 112 -3.34 -34.36 -10.20
N SER A 113 -4.57 -34.21 -10.68
CA SER A 113 -5.74 -34.80 -10.02
C SER A 113 -5.74 -36.33 -10.08
N GLN A 114 -5.33 -36.92 -11.20
CA GLN A 114 -5.20 -38.37 -11.35
C GLN A 114 -4.05 -38.91 -10.52
N GLN A 115 -2.89 -38.23 -10.52
CA GLN A 115 -1.73 -38.64 -9.73
C GLN A 115 -2.03 -38.61 -8.21
N ASN A 116 -2.78 -37.60 -7.74
CA ASN A 116 -3.26 -37.56 -6.35
C ASN A 116 -4.26 -38.68 -6.04
N TRP A 117 -5.11 -39.06 -7.00
CA TRP A 117 -6.03 -40.17 -6.83
C TRP A 117 -5.30 -41.51 -6.73
N TYR A 118 -4.34 -41.78 -7.64
CA TYR A 118 -3.52 -42.99 -7.59
C TYR A 118 -2.73 -43.09 -6.29
N GLN A 119 -2.14 -41.98 -5.84
CA GLN A 119 -1.39 -41.95 -4.58
C GLN A 119 -2.29 -42.32 -3.39
N ARG A 120 -3.52 -41.79 -3.33
CA ARG A 120 -4.49 -42.16 -2.28
C ARG A 120 -4.89 -43.64 -2.32
N GLN A 121 -4.99 -44.24 -3.51
CA GLN A 121 -5.29 -45.68 -3.61
C GLN A 121 -4.09 -46.53 -3.18
N ILE A 122 -2.88 -46.13 -3.56
CA ILE A 122 -1.65 -46.80 -3.11
C ILE A 122 -1.51 -46.72 -1.59
N ASP A 123 -1.78 -45.56 -0.99
CA ASP A 123 -1.69 -45.39 0.47
C ASP A 123 -2.75 -46.23 1.19
N LYS A 124 -3.97 -46.34 0.65
CA LYS A 124 -5.01 -47.25 1.16
C LYS A 124 -4.58 -48.72 1.08
N LEU A 125 -4.01 -49.14 -0.06
CA LEU A 125 -3.53 -50.50 -0.23
C LEU A 125 -2.37 -50.79 0.73
N ARG A 126 -1.42 -49.85 0.89
CA ARG A 126 -0.35 -49.95 1.89
C ARG A 126 -0.89 -50.05 3.32
N ALA A 127 -1.91 -49.28 3.68
CA ALA A 127 -2.53 -49.38 5.01
C ALA A 127 -3.19 -50.75 5.27
N LEU A 128 -3.69 -51.42 4.23
CA LEU A 128 -4.26 -52.77 4.33
C LEU A 128 -3.17 -53.85 4.35
N THR A 129 -2.07 -53.65 3.63
CA THR A 129 -0.94 -54.60 3.57
C THR A 129 -0.04 -54.51 4.79
N TYR A 130 0.12 -53.30 5.36
CA TYR A 130 0.89 -53.03 6.56
C TYR A 130 -0.04 -52.70 7.73
N LEU A 131 -0.93 -53.63 8.10
CA LEU A 131 -1.41 -53.65 9.48
C LEU A 131 -0.24 -54.09 10.37
N PRO A 132 0.17 -53.32 11.39
CA PRO A 132 0.96 -53.90 12.47
C PRO A 132 0.12 -55.03 13.11
N PRO A 133 0.73 -56.15 13.51
CA PRO A 133 0.00 -57.21 14.20
C PRO A 133 -0.72 -56.61 15.40
N GLN A 134 -2.04 -56.79 15.45
CA GLN A 134 -2.78 -56.54 16.67
C GLN A 134 -2.28 -57.52 17.72
N GLU A 135 -1.60 -57.00 18.74
CA GLU A 135 -1.52 -57.67 20.03
C GLU A 135 -2.94 -57.78 20.58
N ASN A 136 -3.58 -58.89 20.24
CA ASN A 136 -4.78 -59.33 20.92
C ASN A 136 -4.40 -59.74 22.35
N ALA A 137 -5.00 -59.04 23.29
CA ALA A 137 -5.74 -59.61 24.41
C ALA A 137 -4.97 -60.33 25.53
N SER A 138 -5.09 -59.75 26.72
CA SER A 138 -5.71 -60.35 27.94
C SER A 138 -4.83 -60.30 29.19
N CYS A 139 -5.44 -59.78 30.26
CA CYS A 139 -5.20 -60.04 31.69
C CYS A 139 -3.84 -59.66 32.31
#